data_AF-A0A7S2JLD5-F1
#
_entry.id   AF-A0A7S2JLD5-F1
#
_cell.length_a   1.000
_cell.length_b   1.000
_cell.length_c   1.000
_cell.angle_alpha   90.00
_cell.angle_beta   90.00
_cell.angle_gamma   90.00
#
_symmetry.space_group_name_H-M   'P 1'
#
loop_
_entity.id
_entity.type
_entity.pdbx_description
1 polymer ?
#
loop_
_entity_poly.entity_id
_entity_poly.type
_entity_poly.pdbx_seq_one_letter_code
_entity_poly.pdbx_strand_id
1 'polypeptide(L)'
;AAARAHLGLSACEPPRGHVTFHTADGATFLQSAEDELYDLLVIDVDMGALIPEERAPDGEVAPHSKSQRCLSQLRSDPTRDMYRVLTSRGVLVINEYSEEPPSKRMQSAVRIVRLLRRFFPAVHQIRTTVLHNTMFIACVDGDACFDAPQLVERARR
;
A
#
# COMPACT_ATOMS: atom_id res chain seq x y z
N ALA A 1 -16.43 -12.20 0.64
CA ALA A 1 -17.90 -12.28 0.40
C ALA A 1 -18.70 -11.34 1.32
N ALA A 2 -18.44 -11.35 2.64
CA ALA A 2 -19.08 -10.46 3.60
C ALA A 2 -18.75 -8.97 3.38
N ALA A 3 -17.49 -8.64 3.05
CA ALA A 3 -17.04 -7.28 2.71
C ALA A 3 -17.84 -6.66 1.55
N ARG A 4 -17.99 -7.43 0.47
CA ARG A 4 -18.74 -7.05 -0.74
C ARG A 4 -20.21 -6.77 -0.40
N ALA A 5 -20.83 -7.62 0.40
CA ALA A 5 -22.20 -7.42 0.86
C ALA A 5 -22.34 -6.20 1.79
N HIS A 6 -21.39 -5.99 2.70
CA HIS A 6 -21.40 -4.87 3.66
C HIS A 6 -21.30 -3.50 2.97
N LEU A 7 -20.59 -3.43 1.84
CA LEU A 7 -20.43 -2.21 1.04
C LEU A 7 -21.54 -2.03 -0.01
N GLY A 8 -22.56 -2.89 -0.03
CA GLY A 8 -23.60 -2.85 -1.07
C GLY A 8 -23.07 -3.14 -2.48
N LEU A 9 -21.89 -3.76 -2.59
CA LEU A 9 -21.26 -4.11 -3.86
C LEU A 9 -21.87 -5.41 -4.36
N SER A 10 -23.03 -5.31 -5.02
CA SER A 10 -23.56 -6.41 -5.83
C SER A 10 -22.51 -6.84 -6.84
N ALA A 11 -22.21 -8.13 -6.91
CA ALA A 11 -21.32 -8.66 -7.93
C ALA A 11 -21.84 -8.25 -9.31
N CYS A 12 -21.13 -7.33 -9.98
CA CYS A 12 -21.13 -7.37 -11.43
C CYS A 12 -20.34 -8.64 -11.77
N GLU A 13 -21.01 -9.78 -11.81
CA GLU A 13 -20.42 -10.99 -12.37
C GLU A 13 -19.98 -10.63 -13.80
N PRO A 14 -18.68 -10.75 -14.13
CA PRO A 14 -18.26 -10.55 -15.49
C PRO A 14 -18.90 -11.68 -16.31
N PRO A 15 -19.39 -11.41 -17.53
CA PRO A 15 -19.97 -12.45 -18.39
C PRO A 15 -19.00 -13.59 -18.71
N ARG A 16 -17.70 -13.37 -18.47
CA ARG A 16 -16.53 -14.28 -18.43
C ARG A 16 -15.36 -13.41 -17.94
N GLY A 17 -14.76 -13.66 -16.78
CA GLY A 17 -13.58 -12.86 -16.39
C GLY A 17 -13.02 -13.13 -15.00
N HIS A 18 -11.69 -13.09 -14.91
CA HIS A 18 -10.88 -13.20 -13.68
C HIS A 18 -10.78 -11.85 -12.91
N VAL A 19 -11.55 -10.84 -13.30
CA VAL A 19 -11.43 -9.47 -12.78
C VAL A 19 -12.76 -9.01 -12.22
N THR A 20 -12.76 -8.50 -10.98
CA THR A 20 -13.92 -7.87 -10.35
C THR A 20 -13.62 -6.41 -10.10
N PHE A 21 -14.57 -5.52 -10.41
CA PHE A 21 -14.47 -4.10 -10.12
C PHE A 21 -15.29 -3.74 -8.88
N HIS A 22 -14.69 -2.92 -8.02
CA HIS A 22 -15.31 -2.40 -6.81
C HIS A 22 -15.17 -0.89 -6.80
N THR A 23 -16.29 -0.18 -6.58
CA THR A 23 -16.28 1.27 -6.39
C THR A 23 -16.49 1.54 -4.91
N ALA A 24 -15.40 1.76 -4.18
CA ALA A 24 -15.40 2.03 -2.76
C ALA A 24 -14.18 2.87 -2.36
N ASP A 25 -14.21 3.46 -1.17
CA ASP A 25 -12.99 3.91 -0.51
C ASP A 25 -12.12 2.70 -0.17
N GLY A 26 -10.87 2.70 -0.65
CA GLY A 26 -9.98 1.54 -0.55
C GLY A 26 -9.63 1.15 0.88
N ALA A 27 -9.48 2.13 1.78
CA ALA A 27 -9.17 1.86 3.17
C ALA A 27 -10.35 1.22 3.91
N THR A 28 -11.57 1.73 3.67
CA THR A 28 -12.81 1.14 4.17
C THR A 28 -13.01 -0.27 3.63
N PHE A 29 -12.69 -0.51 2.36
CA PHE A 29 -12.72 -1.83 1.75
C PHE A 29 -11.83 -2.82 2.50
N LEU A 30 -10.56 -2.47 2.72
CA LEU A 30 -9.59 -3.32 3.45
C LEU A 30 -10.01 -3.61 4.90
N GLN A 31 -10.64 -2.63 5.58
CA GLN A 31 -11.18 -2.83 6.92
C GLN A 31 -12.32 -3.86 6.95
N SER A 32 -13.14 -3.91 5.90
CA SER A 32 -14.26 -4.85 5.80
C SER A 32 -13.89 -6.22 5.23
N ALA A 33 -12.70 -6.36 4.64
CA ALA A 33 -12.21 -7.56 3.94
C ALA A 33 -11.70 -8.67 4.89
N GLU A 34 -12.42 -8.97 5.97
CA GLU A 34 -11.93 -9.90 7.02
C GLU A 34 -11.79 -11.35 6.55
N ASP A 35 -12.60 -11.78 5.58
CA ASP A 35 -12.62 -13.15 5.05
C ASP A 35 -11.93 -13.28 3.69
N GLU A 36 -11.19 -12.26 3.24
CA GLU A 36 -10.57 -12.24 1.92
C GLU A 36 -9.05 -12.25 2.05
N LEU A 37 -8.42 -13.22 1.38
CA LEU A 37 -6.97 -13.36 1.35
C LEU A 37 -6.46 -13.21 -0.08
N TYR A 38 -5.42 -12.41 -0.23
CA TYR A 38 -4.79 -12.06 -1.49
C TYR A 38 -3.33 -12.51 -1.49
N ASP A 39 -2.87 -13.09 -2.60
CA ASP A 39 -1.44 -13.39 -2.79
C ASP A 39 -0.63 -12.14 -3.16
N LEU A 40 -1.29 -11.14 -3.74
CA LEU A 40 -0.70 -9.88 -4.14
C LEU A 40 -1.70 -8.75 -3.89
N LEU A 41 -1.27 -7.73 -3.17
CA LEU A 41 -1.98 -6.47 -3.01
C LEU A 41 -1.16 -5.36 -3.66
N VAL A 42 -1.71 -4.66 -4.65
CA VAL A 42 -1.06 -3.52 -5.30
C VAL A 42 -1.81 -2.25 -4.93
N ILE A 43 -1.07 -1.30 -4.38
CA ILE A 43 -1.55 0.02 -4.00
C ILE A 43 -0.89 1.03 -4.93
N ASP A 44 -1.66 1.47 -5.92
CA ASP A 44 -1.28 2.50 -6.90
C ASP A 44 -2.09 3.77 -6.64
N VAL A 45 -2.00 4.25 -5.41
CA VAL A 45 -2.60 5.51 -4.95
C VAL A 45 -1.51 6.27 -4.20
N ASP A 46 -1.55 7.60 -4.26
CA ASP A 46 -0.57 8.46 -3.58
C ASP A 46 -0.56 8.18 -2.06
N MET A 47 0.38 7.39 -1.55
CA MET A 47 0.46 6.99 -0.14
C MET A 47 0.95 8.12 0.76
N GLY A 48 1.53 9.19 0.21
CA GLY A 48 1.72 10.47 0.90
C GLY A 48 0.42 11.01 1.53
N ALA A 49 -0.74 10.57 1.03
CA ALA A 49 -2.07 10.75 1.63
C ALA A 49 -2.27 10.06 2.97
N LEU A 50 -1.63 8.90 3.14
CA LEU A 50 -1.93 7.89 4.15
C LEU A 50 -0.93 7.92 5.33
N ILE A 51 0.09 8.77 5.25
CA ILE A 51 1.02 9.02 6.34
C ILE A 51 0.60 10.33 7.02
N PRO A 52 0.19 10.30 8.29
CA PRO A 52 -0.02 11.53 9.04
C PRO A 52 1.30 12.31 9.07
N GLU A 53 1.29 13.56 8.61
CA GLU A 53 2.43 14.43 8.87
C GLU A 53 2.59 14.56 10.39
N GLU A 54 3.75 14.19 10.93
CA GLU A 54 4.16 14.71 12.23
C GLU A 54 4.18 16.24 12.10
N ARG A 55 3.30 16.91 12.87
CA ARG A 55 3.32 18.37 12.97
C ARG A 55 4.75 18.79 13.26
N ALA A 56 5.31 19.63 12.40
CA ALA A 56 6.52 20.36 12.73
C ALA A 56 6.31 21.10 14.06
N PRO A 57 7.34 21.20 14.92
CA PRO A 57 7.23 21.90 16.20
C PRO A 57 6.91 23.40 16.04
N ASP A 58 7.00 23.94 14.83
CA ASP A 58 6.65 25.32 14.50
C ASP A 58 5.42 25.35 13.58
N GLY A 59 4.35 25.94 14.09
CA GLY A 59 2.98 25.84 13.57
C GLY A 59 2.69 26.60 12.27
N GLU A 60 3.35 26.25 11.17
CA GLU A 60 2.88 26.58 9.83
C GLU A 60 2.26 25.34 9.17
N VAL A 61 0.93 25.29 9.17
CA VAL A 61 0.16 24.30 8.42
C VAL A 61 0.25 24.69 6.95
N ALA A 62 1.07 23.99 6.17
CA ALA A 62 1.09 24.14 4.73
C ALA A 62 -0.31 23.81 4.17
N PRO A 63 -0.91 24.68 3.35
CA PRO A 63 -2.19 24.38 2.76
C PRO A 63 -1.98 23.43 1.57
N HIS A 64 -2.79 22.39 1.53
CA HIS A 64 -3.08 21.53 0.36
C HIS A 64 -2.22 20.28 0.17
N SER A 65 -2.73 19.16 0.69
CA SER A 65 -3.09 18.06 -0.20
C SER A 65 -4.51 17.61 0.15
N LYS A 66 -5.37 17.42 -0.87
CA LYS A 66 -6.77 16.96 -0.70
C LYS A 66 -6.88 15.59 0.01
N SER A 67 -5.75 14.95 0.20
CA SER A 67 -5.56 13.62 0.74
C SER A 67 -5.55 13.54 2.27
N GLN A 68 -5.32 14.63 3.00
CA GLN A 68 -5.32 14.65 4.48
C GLN A 68 -6.69 14.31 5.12
N ARG A 69 -7.79 14.31 4.34
CA ARG A 69 -9.14 14.07 4.88
C ARG A 69 -9.50 12.60 5.11
N CYS A 70 -8.74 11.63 4.59
CA CYS A 70 -9.14 10.21 4.70
C CYS A 70 -8.69 9.53 6.00
N LEU A 71 -7.59 9.94 6.63
CA LEU A 71 -6.99 9.18 7.74
C LEU A 71 -7.67 9.39 9.10
N SER A 72 -8.26 10.56 9.35
CA SER A 72 -8.87 10.87 10.66
C SER A 72 -10.15 10.08 10.95
N GLN A 73 -10.64 9.30 9.97
CA GLN A 73 -11.83 8.45 10.10
C GLN A 73 -11.49 6.95 10.16
N LEU A 74 -10.22 6.57 10.00
CA LEU A 74 -9.83 5.16 10.03
C LEU A 74 -9.89 4.62 11.46
N ARG A 75 -10.59 3.50 11.63
CA ARG A 75 -10.72 2.80 12.91
C ARG A 75 -9.45 2.01 13.28
N SER A 76 -8.52 1.83 12.34
CA SER A 76 -7.35 0.96 12.43
C SER A 76 -6.14 1.51 11.67
N ASP A 77 -4.96 0.98 12.00
CA ASP A 77 -3.71 1.27 11.28
C ASP A 77 -3.79 0.69 9.85
N PRO A 78 -3.71 1.51 8.79
CA PRO A 78 -3.88 1.04 7.41
C PRO A 78 -2.84 -0.01 7.01
N THR A 79 -1.63 0.04 7.59
CA THR A 79 -0.60 -0.96 7.30
C THR A 79 -0.94 -2.33 7.89
N ARG A 80 -1.67 -2.35 9.01
CA ARG A 80 -2.19 -3.58 9.61
C ARG A 80 -3.28 -4.20 8.75
N ASP A 81 -4.18 -3.37 8.22
CA ASP A 81 -5.28 -3.85 7.39
C ASP A 81 -4.76 -4.43 6.07
N MET A 82 -3.77 -3.79 5.45
CA MET A 82 -3.07 -4.34 4.27
C MET A 82 -2.39 -5.68 4.56
N TYR A 83 -1.72 -5.82 5.71
CA TYR A 83 -1.10 -7.07 6.12
C TYR A 83 -2.12 -8.18 6.36
N ARG A 84 -3.24 -7.86 7.03
CA ARG A 84 -4.28 -8.83 7.41
C ARG A 84 -4.92 -9.54 6.21
N VAL A 85 -5.10 -8.83 5.10
CA VAL A 85 -5.74 -9.38 3.90
C VAL A 85 -4.78 -10.16 3.00
N LEU A 86 -3.50 -10.28 3.37
CA LEU A 86 -2.52 -11.04 2.58
C LEU A 86 -2.41 -12.48 3.07
N THR A 87 -2.15 -13.41 2.15
CA THR A 87 -1.80 -14.80 2.51
C THR A 87 -0.47 -14.83 3.27
N SER A 88 -0.13 -15.97 3.88
CA SER A 88 1.15 -16.15 4.59
C SER A 88 2.39 -15.98 3.69
N ARG A 89 2.21 -16.02 2.36
CA ARG A 89 3.23 -15.74 1.34
C ARG A 89 2.89 -14.52 0.50
N GLY A 90 1.93 -13.73 0.94
CA GLY A 90 1.42 -12.59 0.20
C GLY A 90 2.47 -11.48 0.08
N VAL A 91 2.32 -10.70 -0.98
CA VAL A 91 3.19 -9.56 -1.29
C VAL A 91 2.37 -8.30 -1.37
N LEU A 92 2.82 -7.25 -0.69
CA LEU A 92 2.32 -5.89 -0.85
C LEU A 92 3.25 -5.13 -1.78
N VAL A 93 2.69 -4.50 -2.81
CA VAL A 93 3.39 -3.57 -3.69
C VAL A 93 2.75 -2.21 -3.57
N ILE A 94 3.55 -1.19 -3.28
CA ILE A 94 3.12 0.21 -3.21
C ILE A 94 3.90 0.98 -4.25
N ASN A 95 3.20 1.68 -5.14
CA ASN A 95 3.79 2.70 -5.98
C ASN A 95 3.58 4.07 -5.33
N GLU A 96 4.67 4.74 -4.96
CA GLU A 96 4.63 6.07 -4.37
C GLU A 96 5.17 7.10 -5.37
N TYR A 97 4.32 8.06 -5.70
CA TYR A 97 4.65 9.22 -6.51
C TYR A 97 4.95 10.43 -5.63
N SER A 98 6.01 11.18 -5.95
CA SER A 98 6.32 12.43 -5.24
C SER A 98 7.11 13.41 -6.09
N GLU A 99 6.57 14.62 -6.26
CA GLU A 99 7.23 15.78 -6.88
C GLU A 99 8.22 16.48 -5.94
N GLU A 100 8.31 16.04 -4.68
CA GLU A 100 9.14 16.69 -3.67
C GLU A 100 10.66 16.59 -3.99
N PRO A 101 11.47 17.51 -3.44
CA PRO A 101 12.92 17.44 -3.58
C PRO A 101 13.48 16.11 -3.04
N PRO A 102 14.64 15.64 -3.56
CA PRO A 102 15.21 14.34 -3.19
C PRO A 102 15.38 14.11 -1.68
N SER A 103 15.70 15.15 -0.91
CA SER A 103 15.85 15.10 0.55
C SER A 103 14.55 14.71 1.25
N LYS A 104 13.43 15.34 0.87
CA LYS A 104 12.11 15.03 1.42
C LYS A 104 11.60 13.67 0.95
N ARG A 105 11.80 13.30 -0.32
CA ARG A 105 11.47 11.96 -0.83
C ARG A 105 12.17 10.85 -0.06
N MET A 106 13.44 11.07 0.29
CA MET A 106 14.18 10.12 1.14
C MET A 106 13.55 10.01 2.52
N GLN A 107 13.15 11.13 3.15
CA GLN A 107 12.49 11.11 4.45
C GLN A 107 11.14 10.37 4.41
N SER A 108 10.31 10.63 3.39
CA SER A 108 9.05 9.93 3.17
C SER A 108 9.26 8.44 2.94
N ALA A 109 10.25 8.05 2.13
CA ALA A 109 10.59 6.65 1.92
C ALA A 109 11.02 5.94 3.23
N VAL A 110 11.84 6.59 4.05
CA VAL A 110 12.23 6.06 5.36
C VAL A 110 11.01 5.90 6.28
N ARG A 111 10.08 6.85 6.27
CA ARG A 111 8.83 6.77 7.05
C ARG A 111 7.96 5.59 6.59
N ILE A 112 7.76 5.44 5.28
CA ILE A 112 7.02 4.31 4.69
C ILE A 112 7.65 2.98 5.12
N VAL A 113 8.97 2.84 4.94
CA VAL A 113 9.68 1.61 5.33
C VAL A 113 9.52 1.31 6.81
N ARG A 114 9.59 2.31 7.69
CA ARG A 114 9.38 2.14 9.13
C ARG A 114 7.96 1.68 9.46
N LEU A 115 6.95 2.25 8.80
CA LEU A 115 5.55 1.86 8.99
C LEU A 115 5.32 0.42 8.52
N LEU A 116 5.79 0.07 7.32
CA LEU A 116 5.66 -1.28 6.77
C LEU A 116 6.37 -2.32 7.63
N ARG A 117 7.59 -2.02 8.12
CA ARG A 117 8.37 -2.93 8.98
C ARG A 117 7.73 -3.25 10.33
N ARG A 118 6.65 -2.59 10.71
CA ARG A 118 5.87 -2.96 11.92
C ARG A 118 5.16 -4.30 11.75
N PHE A 119 4.84 -4.68 10.50
CA PHE A 119 4.09 -5.89 10.18
C PHE A 119 4.82 -6.79 9.18
N PHE A 120 5.57 -6.20 8.24
CA PHE A 120 6.27 -6.92 7.20
C PHE A 120 7.75 -7.10 7.57
N PRO A 121 8.25 -8.34 7.75
CA PRO A 121 9.64 -8.59 8.12
C PRO A 121 10.63 -8.16 7.02
N ALA A 122 10.23 -8.28 5.74
CA ALA A 122 11.04 -7.90 4.60
C ALA A 122 10.36 -6.76 3.82
N VAL A 123 11.08 -5.63 3.67
CA VAL A 123 10.64 -4.47 2.89
C VAL A 123 11.78 -4.01 1.99
N HIS A 124 11.52 -3.97 0.69
CA HIS A 124 12.44 -3.56 -0.36
C HIS A 124 11.96 -2.26 -1.00
N GLN A 125 12.90 -1.37 -1.29
CA GLN A 125 12.64 -0.15 -2.04
C GLN A 125 13.30 -0.27 -3.41
N ILE A 126 12.50 -0.07 -4.46
CA ILE A 126 12.96 -0.05 -5.84
C ILE A 126 12.80 1.37 -6.38
N ARG A 127 13.92 1.95 -6.79
CA ARG A 127 13.89 3.19 -7.58
C ARG A 127 13.56 2.83 -9.02
N THR A 128 12.47 3.40 -9.52
CA THR A 128 12.07 3.19 -10.91
C THR A 128 12.84 4.13 -11.83
N THR A 129 12.83 3.82 -13.13
CA THR A 129 13.35 4.72 -14.18
C THR A 129 12.41 5.89 -14.45
N VAL A 130 11.16 5.79 -13.99
CA VAL A 130 10.17 6.85 -14.10
C VAL A 130 10.48 7.92 -13.06
N LEU A 131 10.59 9.17 -13.51
CA LEU A 131 10.81 10.30 -12.62
C LEU A 131 9.73 10.32 -11.54
N HIS A 132 10.12 10.65 -10.30
CA HIS A 132 9.20 10.81 -9.16
C HIS A 132 8.57 9.54 -8.58
N ASN A 133 8.71 8.36 -9.19
CA ASN A 133 8.14 7.11 -8.69
C ASN A 133 9.15 6.26 -7.91
N THR A 134 8.72 5.81 -6.73
CA THR A 134 9.41 4.83 -5.89
C THR A 134 8.47 3.68 -5.60
N MET A 135 8.90 2.44 -5.87
CA MET A 135 8.13 1.28 -5.47
C MET A 135 8.63 0.72 -4.14
N PHE A 136 7.71 0.33 -3.28
CA PHE A 136 7.98 -0.46 -2.09
C PHE A 136 7.36 -1.84 -2.26
N ILE A 137 8.14 -2.87 -1.95
CA ILE A 137 7.69 -4.27 -1.96
C ILE A 137 7.87 -4.81 -0.55
N ALA A 138 6.78 -5.24 0.07
CA ALA A 138 6.78 -5.77 1.42
C ALA A 138 6.23 -7.20 1.41
N CYS A 139 7.01 -8.15 1.92
CA CYS A 139 6.66 -9.57 1.93
C CYS A 139 6.18 -9.96 3.33
N VAL A 140 5.10 -10.75 3.41
CA VAL A 140 4.62 -11.33 4.67
C VAL A 140 5.65 -12.34 5.20
N ASP A 141 6.19 -13.17 4.30
CA ASP A 141 7.25 -14.11 4.61
C ASP A 141 8.62 -13.42 4.63
N GLY A 142 9.31 -13.45 5.77
CA GLY A 142 10.65 -12.90 5.94
C GLY A 142 11.74 -13.74 5.28
N ASP A 143 11.46 -15.02 5.03
CA ASP A 143 12.35 -15.95 4.35
C ASP A 143 12.18 -15.91 2.82
N ALA A 144 11.30 -15.04 2.31
CA ALA A 144 11.27 -14.60 0.91
C ALA A 144 12.50 -13.72 0.59
N CYS A 145 13.68 -14.14 1.05
CA CYS A 145 14.96 -13.68 0.57
C CYS A 145 15.17 -14.31 -0.80
N PHE A 146 14.68 -13.63 -1.83
CA PHE A 146 15.21 -13.89 -3.15
C PHE A 146 16.67 -13.45 -3.14
N ASP A 147 17.58 -14.39 -3.33
CA ASP A 147 18.94 -14.08 -3.73
C ASP A 147 18.86 -13.20 -4.99
N ALA A 148 19.53 -12.04 -4.95
CA ALA A 148 19.49 -11.04 -6.01
C ALA A 148 19.64 -11.63 -7.44
N PRO A 149 20.47 -12.68 -7.68
CA PRO A 149 20.53 -13.34 -8.97
C PRO A 149 19.24 -14.04 -9.40
N GLN A 150 18.54 -14.77 -8.53
CA GLN A 150 17.27 -15.43 -8.88
C GLN A 150 16.16 -14.40 -9.10
N LEU A 151 16.18 -13.29 -8.37
CA LEU A 151 15.25 -12.18 -8.55
C LEU A 151 15.40 -11.58 -9.97
N VAL A 152 16.64 -11.34 -10.41
CA VAL A 152 16.93 -10.85 -11.76
C VAL A 152 16.53 -11.87 -12.83
N GLU A 153 16.82 -13.16 -12.61
CA GLU A 153 16.45 -14.22 -13.55
C GLU A 153 14.93 -14.38 -13.67
N ARG A 154 14.19 -14.29 -12.57
CA ARG A 154 12.72 -14.35 -12.58
C ARG A 154 12.10 -13.12 -13.22
N ALA A 155 12.64 -11.92 -12.97
CA ALA A 155 12.13 -10.68 -13.55
C ALA A 155 12.41 -10.56 -15.07
N ARG A 156 13.27 -11.39 -15.63
CA ARG A 156 13.57 -11.46 -17.07
C ARG A 156 12.64 -12.37 -17.86
N ARG A 157 11.86 -13.22 -17.20
CA ARG A 157 10.91 -14.16 -17.81
C ARG A 157 9.52 -13.56 -17.86
#